data_AF-A0A9X1WT19-F1
#
_entry.id   AF-A0A9X1WT19-F1
#
_cell.length_a   1.000
_cell.length_b   1.000
_cell.length_c   1.000
_cell.angle_alpha   90.00
_cell.angle_beta   90.00
_cell.angle_gamma   90.00
#
_symmetry.space_group_name_H-M   'P 1'
#
loop_
_entity.id
_entity.type
_entity.pdbx_description
1 polymer ?
#
loop_
_entity_poly.entity_id
_entity_poly.type
_entity_poly.pdbx_seq_one_letter_code
_entity_poly.pdbx_strand_id
1 'polypeptide(L)'
;MNPVIGLDVSKGESHAQAFLDRGVPHGKIFRFNHDLEGLSSFLNYVRAVESAAGMSPCIVMEATGHYHSPVVQFLDEHQYLYIVINPLISYEAKKTNLRRVKTDAADAYQLGALFYKEEFEPIKKRGQHLMNLRYLTRQHESLTGMYVQAKLQFQAILDQVFPEYHGVFGDLYSKVSLRFLALHPTSKEVLGMTVEEITATIGRLTGRGRSVLWCSEHAQILVEAARRNPFKETAFPSHLISMQLLIKLLLQYQDHLADLNKSIETLAEELLEYDLIQSIPGIGTK
;
A
#
# COMPACT_ATOMS: atom_id res chain seq x y z
N MET A 1 -40.22 8.82 -7.25
CA MET A 1 -39.25 8.98 -6.16
C MET A 1 -38.36 7.74 -6.16
N ASN A 2 -37.07 7.89 -5.86
CA ASN A 2 -36.09 6.82 -6.11
C ASN A 2 -35.99 5.88 -4.90
N PRO A 3 -36.12 4.56 -5.08
CA PRO A 3 -35.92 3.61 -3.99
C PRO A 3 -34.44 3.57 -3.57
N VAL A 4 -34.19 3.39 -2.27
CA VAL A 4 -32.83 3.33 -1.72
C VAL A 4 -32.70 2.22 -0.68
N ILE A 5 -31.53 1.59 -0.62
CA ILE A 5 -31.17 0.64 0.42
C ILE A 5 -29.96 1.18 1.17
N GLY A 6 -30.14 1.52 2.44
CA GLY A 6 -29.02 1.88 3.32
C GLY A 6 -28.36 0.61 3.85
N LEU A 7 -27.03 0.54 3.77
CA LEU A 7 -26.20 -0.56 4.27
C LEU A 7 -25.25 -0.06 5.36
N ASP A 8 -25.39 -0.61 6.55
CA ASP A 8 -24.34 -0.55 7.56
C ASP A 8 -23.42 -1.76 7.41
N VAL A 9 -22.13 -1.50 7.19
CA VAL A 9 -21.15 -2.51 6.80
C VAL A 9 -20.15 -2.74 7.92
N SER A 10 -20.08 -3.98 8.38
CA SER A 10 -19.16 -4.47 9.40
C SER A 10 -18.23 -5.55 8.84
N LYS A 11 -17.27 -6.02 9.64
CA LYS A 11 -16.35 -7.09 9.22
C LYS A 11 -17.13 -8.40 9.02
N GLY A 12 -17.33 -8.80 7.77
CA GLY A 12 -17.89 -10.11 7.39
C GLY A 12 -19.42 -10.15 7.33
N GLU A 13 -20.10 -9.07 7.67
CA GLU A 13 -21.56 -8.97 7.61
C GLU A 13 -22.05 -7.53 7.44
N SER A 14 -23.27 -7.38 6.96
CA SER A 14 -23.93 -6.10 6.79
C SER A 14 -25.40 -6.15 7.20
N HIS A 15 -25.93 -5.00 7.60
CA HIS A 15 -27.34 -4.76 7.85
C HIS A 15 -27.90 -3.81 6.78
N ALA A 16 -29.03 -4.19 6.19
CA ALA A 16 -29.70 -3.46 5.12
C ALA A 16 -31.08 -2.98 5.56
N GLN A 17 -31.43 -1.74 5.18
CA GLN A 17 -32.76 -1.18 5.33
C GLN A 17 -33.20 -0.54 4.00
N ALA A 18 -34.26 -1.08 3.40
CA ALA A 18 -34.86 -0.52 2.19
C ALA A 18 -35.84 0.60 2.51
N PHE A 19 -36.00 1.49 1.53
CA PHE A 19 -36.97 2.57 1.46
C PHE A 19 -37.51 2.61 0.03
N LEU A 20 -38.82 2.48 -0.15
CA LEU A 20 -39.46 2.69 -1.46
C LEU A 20 -39.70 4.17 -1.73
N ASP A 21 -39.85 4.95 -0.67
CA ASP A 21 -40.09 6.38 -0.72
C ASP A 21 -39.46 7.10 0.49
N ARG A 22 -39.36 8.43 0.42
CA ARG A 22 -38.61 9.27 1.36
C ARG A 22 -39.04 9.04 2.81
N GLY A 23 -38.10 8.56 3.63
CA GLY A 23 -38.20 8.53 5.09
C GLY A 23 -39.05 7.39 5.67
N VAL A 24 -39.75 6.60 4.85
CA VAL A 24 -40.56 5.47 5.30
C VAL A 24 -39.84 4.15 4.99
N PRO A 25 -39.41 3.39 6.01
CA PRO A 25 -38.72 2.13 5.80
C PRO A 25 -39.66 1.09 5.22
N HIS A 26 -39.16 0.31 4.26
CA HIS A 26 -39.86 -0.81 3.65
C HIS A 26 -39.33 -2.14 4.18
N GLY A 27 -40.21 -2.94 4.77
CA GLY A 27 -39.85 -4.22 5.36
C GLY A 27 -39.02 -4.09 6.65
N LYS A 28 -38.51 -5.23 7.12
CA LYS A 28 -37.61 -5.32 8.28
C LYS A 28 -36.15 -5.18 7.84
N ILE A 29 -35.28 -4.87 8.80
CA ILE A 29 -33.83 -4.94 8.61
C ILE A 29 -33.44 -6.33 8.13
N PHE A 30 -32.63 -6.36 7.08
CA PHE A 30 -32.12 -7.58 6.48
C PHE A 30 -30.63 -7.70 6.79
N ARG A 31 -30.21 -8.85 7.36
CA ARG A 31 -28.80 -9.13 7.69
C ARG A 31 -28.26 -10.16 6.70
N PHE A 32 -27.03 -9.96 6.23
CA PHE A 32 -26.35 -10.91 5.37
C PHE A 32 -24.85 -10.96 5.63
N ASN A 33 -24.26 -12.12 5.38
CA ASN A 33 -22.81 -12.32 5.46
C ASN A 33 -22.14 -11.91 4.14
N HIS A 34 -20.84 -11.58 4.21
CA HIS A 34 -20.02 -11.25 3.04
C HIS A 34 -19.45 -12.51 2.36
N ASP A 35 -20.24 -13.58 2.30
CA ASP A 35 -19.95 -14.80 1.53
C ASP A 35 -20.91 -14.90 0.32
N LEU A 36 -20.66 -15.86 -0.58
CA LEU A 36 -21.44 -15.98 -1.81
C LEU A 36 -22.93 -16.23 -1.55
N GLU A 37 -23.27 -16.98 -0.50
CA GLU A 37 -24.66 -17.28 -0.14
C GLU A 37 -25.37 -16.03 0.41
N GLY A 38 -24.70 -15.31 1.32
CA GLY A 38 -25.19 -14.06 1.89
C GLY A 38 -25.34 -12.95 0.85
N LEU A 39 -24.37 -12.81 -0.06
CA LEU A 39 -24.45 -11.86 -1.19
C LEU A 39 -25.57 -12.24 -2.17
N SER A 40 -25.75 -13.52 -2.47
CA SER A 40 -26.87 -14.00 -3.29
C SER A 40 -28.22 -13.72 -2.61
N SER A 41 -28.29 -13.90 -1.29
CA SER A 41 -29.47 -13.57 -0.48
C SER A 41 -29.76 -12.06 -0.51
N PHE A 42 -28.72 -11.24 -0.44
CA PHE A 42 -28.83 -9.79 -0.59
C PHE A 42 -29.31 -9.39 -1.98
N LEU A 43 -28.83 -10.04 -3.05
CA LEU A 43 -29.33 -9.79 -4.41
C LEU A 43 -30.83 -10.04 -4.53
N ASN A 44 -31.33 -11.13 -3.94
CA ASN A 44 -32.75 -11.44 -3.93
C ASN A 44 -33.55 -10.38 -3.15
N TYR A 45 -33.00 -9.87 -2.05
CA TYR A 45 -33.58 -8.75 -1.31
C TYR A 45 -33.65 -7.48 -2.17
N VAL A 46 -32.56 -7.12 -2.87
CA VAL A 46 -32.51 -5.96 -3.79
C VAL A 46 -33.56 -6.09 -4.90
N ARG A 47 -33.67 -7.27 -5.54
CA ARG A 47 -34.67 -7.54 -6.59
C ARG A 47 -36.11 -7.46 -6.08
N ALA A 48 -36.37 -7.86 -4.84
CA ALA A 48 -37.69 -7.72 -4.23
C ALA A 48 -38.06 -6.24 -4.04
N VAL A 49 -37.11 -5.40 -3.61
CA VAL A 49 -37.29 -3.94 -3.49
C VAL A 49 -37.51 -3.30 -4.86
N GLU A 50 -36.73 -3.70 -5.86
CA GLU A 50 -36.86 -3.24 -7.25
C GLU A 50 -38.25 -3.57 -7.83
N SER A 51 -38.73 -4.79 -7.63
CA SER A 51 -40.07 -5.22 -8.06
C SER A 51 -41.18 -4.41 -7.37
N ALA A 52 -41.04 -4.16 -6.07
CA ALA A 52 -42.01 -3.40 -5.29
C ALA A 52 -42.05 -1.90 -5.67
N ALA A 53 -40.91 -1.30 -6.02
CA ALA A 53 -40.83 0.11 -6.45
C ALA A 53 -41.04 0.31 -7.96
N GLY A 54 -40.91 -0.73 -8.77
CA GLY A 54 -40.91 -0.64 -10.23
C GLY A 54 -39.67 0.05 -10.82
N MET A 55 -38.60 0.20 -10.03
CA MET A 55 -37.36 0.88 -10.41
C MET A 55 -36.19 0.33 -9.58
N SER A 56 -35.00 0.24 -10.15
CA SER A 56 -33.81 -0.26 -9.45
C SER A 56 -33.41 0.66 -8.29
N PRO A 57 -33.21 0.12 -7.07
CA PRO A 57 -32.78 0.92 -5.93
C PRO A 57 -31.33 1.35 -6.04
N CYS A 58 -31.02 2.53 -5.50
CA CYS A 58 -29.64 2.90 -5.21
C CYS A 58 -29.20 2.30 -3.87
N ILE A 59 -28.00 1.73 -3.79
CA ILE A 59 -27.45 1.17 -2.56
C ILE A 59 -26.49 2.19 -1.94
N VAL A 60 -26.70 2.55 -0.68
CA VAL A 60 -25.91 3.57 0.00
C VAL A 60 -25.24 2.97 1.21
N MET A 61 -23.93 3.07 1.31
CA MET A 61 -23.14 2.47 2.39
C MET A 61 -22.08 3.44 2.93
N GLU A 62 -21.70 3.30 4.20
CA GLU A 62 -20.60 4.06 4.79
C GLU A 62 -19.25 3.36 4.55
N ALA A 63 -18.17 4.12 4.32
CA ALA A 63 -16.83 3.55 4.13
C ALA A 63 -16.22 3.05 5.45
N THR A 64 -16.62 1.87 5.93
CA THR A 64 -16.01 1.23 7.11
C THR A 64 -14.77 0.42 6.72
N GLY A 65 -13.60 1.06 6.65
CA GLY A 65 -12.35 0.39 6.25
C GLY A 65 -12.46 -0.26 4.87
N HIS A 66 -12.01 -1.51 4.74
CA HIS A 66 -12.12 -2.30 3.49
C HIS A 66 -13.29 -3.29 3.49
N TYR A 67 -14.18 -3.25 4.49
CA TYR A 67 -15.20 -4.29 4.67
C TYR A 67 -16.36 -4.19 3.67
N HIS A 68 -16.51 -3.05 3.00
CA HIS A 68 -17.51 -2.87 1.94
C HIS A 68 -17.09 -3.44 0.58
N SER A 69 -15.79 -3.74 0.38
CA SER A 69 -15.28 -4.18 -0.91
C SER A 69 -15.97 -5.41 -1.50
N PRO A 70 -16.28 -6.49 -0.73
CA PRO A 70 -16.99 -7.64 -1.28
C PRO A 70 -18.40 -7.29 -1.77
N VAL A 71 -19.10 -6.43 -1.05
CA VAL A 71 -20.45 -5.97 -1.41
C VAL A 71 -20.38 -5.09 -2.66
N VAL A 72 -19.44 -4.15 -2.73
CA VAL A 72 -19.24 -3.27 -3.88
C VAL A 72 -18.94 -4.06 -5.14
N GLN A 73 -17.96 -4.97 -5.09
CA GLN A 73 -17.59 -5.79 -6.25
C GLN A 73 -18.79 -6.61 -6.75
N PHE A 74 -19.53 -7.23 -5.83
CA PHE A 74 -20.72 -8.01 -6.17
C PHE A 74 -21.83 -7.14 -6.81
N LEU A 75 -22.02 -5.91 -6.35
CA LEU A 75 -22.97 -4.97 -6.95
C LEU A 75 -22.53 -4.51 -8.36
N ASP A 76 -21.23 -4.31 -8.59
CA ASP A 76 -20.70 -4.00 -9.92
C ASP A 76 -20.96 -5.15 -10.91
N GLU A 77 -20.72 -6.40 -10.50
CA GLU A 77 -20.97 -7.60 -11.33
C GLU A 77 -22.44 -7.71 -11.75
N HIS A 78 -23.36 -7.23 -10.89
CA HIS A 78 -24.80 -7.24 -11.13
C HIS A 78 -25.37 -5.91 -11.64
N GLN A 79 -24.51 -4.93 -11.95
CA GLN A 79 -24.87 -3.62 -12.53
C GLN A 79 -25.82 -2.76 -11.67
N TYR A 80 -25.74 -2.87 -10.35
CA TYR A 80 -26.49 -1.99 -9.44
C TYR A 80 -25.70 -0.72 -9.09
N LEU A 81 -26.40 0.41 -9.00
CA LEU A 81 -25.80 1.68 -8.60
C LEU A 81 -25.60 1.75 -7.09
N TYR A 82 -24.43 2.20 -6.67
CA TYR A 82 -24.14 2.43 -5.25
C TYR A 82 -23.38 3.73 -4.99
N ILE A 83 -23.50 4.20 -3.75
CA ILE A 83 -22.79 5.34 -3.19
C ILE A 83 -22.07 4.85 -1.93
N VAL A 84 -20.75 5.06 -1.88
CA VAL A 84 -19.97 4.88 -0.65
C VAL A 84 -19.72 6.25 -0.03
N ILE A 85 -20.31 6.51 1.12
CA ILE A 85 -20.25 7.77 1.86
C ILE A 85 -19.00 7.80 2.73
N ASN A 86 -18.31 8.93 2.76
CA ASN A 86 -17.20 9.17 3.69
C ASN A 86 -17.72 9.14 5.15
N PRO A 87 -17.10 8.37 6.07
CA PRO A 87 -17.50 8.31 7.47
C PRO A 87 -17.65 9.67 8.16
N LEU A 88 -16.88 10.69 7.76
CA LEU A 88 -17.01 12.05 8.28
C LEU A 88 -18.37 12.67 7.96
N ILE A 89 -18.88 12.49 6.73
CA ILE A 89 -20.18 13.00 6.29
C ILE A 89 -21.30 12.31 7.05
N SER A 90 -21.24 10.97 7.15
CA SER A 90 -22.18 10.19 7.95
C SER A 90 -22.16 10.63 9.42
N TYR A 91 -20.98 10.84 10.00
CA TYR A 91 -20.81 11.31 11.39
C TYR A 91 -21.41 12.70 11.63
N GLU A 92 -21.23 13.64 10.70
CA GLU A 92 -21.84 14.98 10.79
C GLU A 92 -23.37 14.92 10.70
N ALA A 93 -23.91 14.11 9.78
CA ALA A 93 -25.34 13.88 9.70
C ALA A 93 -25.90 13.26 11.00
N LYS A 94 -25.15 12.33 11.63
CA LYS A 94 -25.50 11.70 12.91
C LYS A 94 -25.60 12.71 14.07
N LYS A 95 -24.86 13.83 14.05
CA LYS A 95 -24.94 14.86 15.11
C LYS A 95 -26.29 15.61 15.12
N THR A 96 -26.99 15.69 14.00
CA THR A 96 -28.27 16.42 13.91
C THR A 96 -29.46 15.67 14.50
N ASN A 97 -29.35 14.34 14.70
CA ASN A 97 -30.40 13.54 15.32
C ASN A 97 -30.22 13.48 16.86
N LEU A 98 -31.12 14.13 17.60
CA LEU A 98 -31.11 14.30 19.06
C LEU A 98 -31.16 13.01 19.92
N ARG A 99 -31.21 11.81 19.33
CA ARG A 99 -31.28 10.54 20.08
C ARG A 99 -30.20 9.57 19.59
N ARG A 100 -29.15 9.40 20.39
CA ARG A 100 -28.07 8.43 20.16
C ARG A 100 -28.52 7.03 20.56
N VAL A 101 -29.13 6.30 19.64
CA VAL A 101 -29.25 4.84 19.72
C VAL A 101 -28.30 4.27 18.67
N LYS A 102 -27.20 3.67 19.13
CA LYS A 102 -26.15 3.10 18.28
C LYS A 102 -26.48 1.62 18.06
N THR A 103 -27.24 1.34 17.00
CA THR A 103 -27.50 -0.02 16.54
C THR A 103 -27.28 -0.07 15.03
N ASP A 104 -26.72 -1.17 14.53
CA ASP A 104 -26.41 -1.36 13.10
C ASP A 104 -27.67 -1.17 12.20
N ALA A 105 -28.83 -1.53 12.77
CA ALA A 105 -30.15 -1.25 12.25
C ALA A 105 -30.47 0.25 12.08
N ALA A 106 -30.18 1.05 13.12
CA ALA A 106 -30.39 2.49 13.09
C ALA A 106 -29.40 3.18 12.16
N ASP A 107 -28.16 2.67 12.07
CA ASP A 107 -27.13 3.17 11.16
C ASP A 107 -27.52 2.93 9.69
N ALA A 108 -28.00 1.72 9.34
CA ALA A 108 -28.53 1.43 8.00
C ALA A 108 -29.73 2.32 7.62
N TYR A 109 -30.65 2.55 8.56
CA TYR A 109 -31.77 3.48 8.35
C TYR A 109 -31.28 4.90 8.07
N GLN A 110 -30.34 5.41 8.87
CA GLN A 110 -29.83 6.76 8.74
C GLN A 110 -29.11 6.98 7.40
N LEU A 111 -28.37 5.99 6.92
CA LEU A 111 -27.71 6.05 5.62
C LEU A 111 -28.71 6.14 4.46
N GLY A 112 -29.77 5.33 4.49
CA GLY A 112 -30.85 5.42 3.50
C GLY A 112 -31.61 6.75 3.57
N ALA A 113 -31.84 7.28 4.76
CA ALA A 113 -32.46 8.60 4.92
C ALA A 113 -31.56 9.75 4.44
N LEU A 114 -30.24 9.62 4.58
CA LEU A 114 -29.24 10.62 4.16
C LEU A 114 -29.22 10.81 2.65
N PHE A 115 -29.45 9.73 1.88
CA PHE A 115 -29.59 9.79 0.43
C PHE A 115 -30.65 10.79 -0.05
N TYR A 116 -31.75 10.96 0.71
CA TYR A 116 -32.81 11.90 0.36
C TYR A 116 -32.55 13.33 0.84
N LYS A 117 -31.46 13.58 1.57
CA LYS A 117 -31.11 14.90 2.11
C LYS A 117 -29.98 15.57 1.33
N GLU A 118 -29.08 14.78 0.77
CA GLU A 118 -27.86 15.23 0.10
C GLU A 118 -27.88 14.80 -1.38
N GLU A 119 -27.23 15.59 -2.24
CA GLU A 119 -26.99 15.22 -3.63
C GLU A 119 -25.68 14.42 -3.73
N PHE A 120 -25.77 13.09 -3.61
CA PHE A 120 -24.61 12.22 -3.77
C PHE A 120 -24.44 11.76 -5.23
N GLU A 121 -23.20 11.75 -5.71
CA GLU A 121 -22.85 11.14 -6.98
C GLU A 121 -22.54 9.62 -6.81
N PRO A 122 -23.09 8.75 -7.67
CA PRO A 122 -22.73 7.34 -7.69
C PRO A 122 -21.24 7.12 -7.95
N ILE A 123 -20.64 6.13 -7.29
CA ILE A 123 -19.25 5.75 -7.58
C ILE A 123 -19.20 5.02 -8.92
N LYS A 124 -18.47 5.59 -9.87
CA LYS A 124 -18.21 5.00 -11.20
C LYS A 124 -16.87 4.27 -11.20
N LYS A 125 -16.62 3.41 -12.22
CA LYS A 125 -15.34 2.71 -12.47
C LYS A 125 -14.08 3.59 -12.29
N ARG A 126 -14.16 4.87 -12.66
CA ARG A 126 -13.11 5.87 -12.44
C ARG A 126 -12.67 5.97 -10.96
N GLY A 127 -13.62 5.87 -10.02
CA GLY A 127 -13.35 5.83 -8.59
C GLY A 127 -12.52 4.63 -8.19
N GLN A 128 -12.81 3.43 -8.71
CA GLN A 128 -12.05 2.20 -8.41
C GLN A 128 -10.59 2.31 -8.86
N HIS A 129 -10.37 2.85 -10.05
CA HIS A 129 -9.02 3.08 -10.58
C HIS A 129 -8.20 4.00 -9.66
N LEU A 130 -8.79 5.14 -9.27
CA LEU A 130 -8.17 6.06 -8.32
C LEU A 130 -7.95 5.45 -6.94
N MET A 131 -8.88 4.61 -6.46
CA MET A 131 -8.72 3.90 -5.19
C MET A 131 -7.56 2.89 -5.24
N ASN A 132 -7.39 2.17 -6.37
CA ASN A 132 -6.31 1.23 -6.56
C ASN A 132 -4.95 1.94 -6.61
N LEU A 133 -4.85 3.04 -7.37
CA LEU A 133 -3.64 3.86 -7.41
C LEU A 133 -3.28 4.43 -6.02
N ARG A 134 -4.28 4.90 -5.27
CA ARG A 134 -4.11 5.36 -3.88
C ARG A 134 -3.67 4.22 -2.95
N TYR A 135 -4.12 3.00 -3.18
CA TYR A 135 -3.70 1.85 -2.39
C TYR A 135 -2.22 1.55 -2.63
N LEU A 136 -1.79 1.42 -3.89
CA LEU A 136 -0.39 1.12 -4.21
C LEU A 136 0.58 2.21 -3.72
N THR A 137 0.23 3.48 -3.89
CA THR A 137 1.05 4.61 -3.39
C THR A 137 1.22 4.59 -1.88
N ARG A 138 0.17 4.22 -1.11
CA ARG A 138 0.27 4.03 0.34
C ARG A 138 1.11 2.80 0.72
N GLN A 139 1.03 1.72 -0.06
CA GLN A 139 1.90 0.55 0.16
C GLN A 139 3.37 0.91 -0.08
N HIS A 140 3.64 1.70 -1.13
CA HIS A 140 4.98 2.20 -1.42
C HIS A 140 5.53 3.08 -0.29
N GLU A 141 4.73 4.00 0.25
CA GLU A 141 5.12 4.84 1.39
C GLU A 141 5.42 4.01 2.64
N SER A 142 4.55 3.04 2.96
CA SER A 142 4.74 2.11 4.08
C SER A 142 6.04 1.30 3.93
N LEU A 143 6.28 0.73 2.74
CA LEU A 143 7.50 -0.04 2.46
C LEU A 143 8.75 0.83 2.50
N THR A 144 8.65 2.09 2.05
CA THR A 144 9.72 3.07 2.14
C THR A 144 10.07 3.36 3.60
N GLY A 145 9.07 3.49 4.48
CA GLY A 145 9.28 3.64 5.93
C GLY A 145 10.05 2.45 6.52
N MET A 146 9.67 1.21 6.19
CA MET A 146 10.40 0.01 6.61
C MET A 146 11.83 -0.03 6.06
N TYR A 147 12.01 0.35 4.80
CA TYR A 147 13.33 0.43 4.17
C TYR A 147 14.25 1.42 4.87
N VAL A 148 13.76 2.63 5.16
CA VAL A 148 14.52 3.65 5.92
C VAL A 148 14.90 3.14 7.30
N GLN A 149 13.99 2.47 8.00
CA GLN A 149 14.30 1.92 9.32
C GLN A 149 15.37 0.82 9.26
N ALA A 150 15.29 -0.07 8.28
CA ALA A 150 16.33 -1.08 8.05
C ALA A 150 17.69 -0.44 7.71
N LYS A 151 17.71 0.67 6.97
CA LYS A 151 18.94 1.42 6.67
C LYS A 151 19.62 1.94 7.93
N LEU A 152 18.85 2.56 8.83
CA LEU A 152 19.37 3.11 10.08
C LEU A 152 19.94 2.01 10.98
N GLN A 153 19.24 0.87 11.08
CA GLN A 153 19.74 -0.28 11.85
C GLN A 153 21.01 -0.87 11.22
N PHE A 154 21.07 -0.96 9.89
CA PHE A 154 22.23 -1.44 9.17
C PHE A 154 23.45 -0.53 9.40
N GLN A 155 23.28 0.79 9.30
CA GLN A 155 24.34 1.77 9.57
C GLN A 155 24.87 1.64 10.99
N ALA A 156 23.98 1.58 11.98
CA ALA A 156 24.39 1.45 13.38
C ALA A 156 25.24 0.20 13.64
N ILE A 157 24.95 -0.91 12.95
CA ILE A 157 25.76 -2.13 13.05
C ILE A 157 27.05 -1.99 12.26
N LEU A 158 27.01 -1.41 11.06
CA LEU A 158 28.20 -1.17 10.25
C LEU A 158 29.21 -0.29 11.00
N ASP A 159 28.75 0.74 11.71
CA ASP A 159 29.59 1.62 12.53
C ASP A 159 30.34 0.88 13.66
N GLN A 160 29.83 -0.29 14.06
CA GLN A 160 30.39 -1.13 15.12
C GLN A 160 31.23 -2.31 14.60
N VAL A 161 31.34 -2.47 13.28
CA VAL A 161 32.05 -3.58 12.64
C VAL A 161 33.07 -3.06 11.62
N PHE A 162 32.64 -2.17 10.73
CA PHE A 162 33.44 -1.64 9.64
C PHE A 162 33.04 -0.19 9.28
N PRO A 163 33.14 0.78 10.21
CA PRO A 163 32.77 2.18 9.98
C PRO A 163 33.49 2.81 8.78
N GLU A 164 34.75 2.45 8.51
CA GLU A 164 35.52 2.98 7.38
C GLU A 164 34.98 2.53 6.00
N TYR A 165 34.05 1.58 5.96
CA TYR A 165 33.39 1.16 4.73
C TYR A 165 32.49 2.27 4.13
N HIS A 166 32.10 3.26 4.95
CA HIS A 166 31.35 4.41 4.46
C HIS A 166 32.12 5.14 3.34
N GLY A 167 31.41 5.40 2.23
CA GLY A 167 31.95 6.13 1.09
C GLY A 167 32.75 5.29 0.09
N VAL A 168 33.04 4.01 0.35
CA VAL A 168 33.81 3.14 -0.57
C VAL A 168 33.17 3.09 -1.96
N PHE A 169 31.85 2.97 -2.04
CA PHE A 169 31.09 2.85 -3.31
C PHE A 169 30.29 4.10 -3.69
N GLY A 170 30.51 5.23 -3.00
CA GLY A 170 29.67 6.42 -3.10
C GLY A 170 28.30 6.23 -2.47
N ASP A 171 27.47 5.36 -3.02
CA ASP A 171 26.21 4.92 -2.40
C ASP A 171 26.40 3.63 -1.60
N LEU A 172 26.37 3.77 -0.28
CA LEU A 172 26.45 2.68 0.69
C LEU A 172 25.37 1.61 0.44
N TYR A 173 24.19 2.03 0.00
CA TYR A 173 23.04 1.13 -0.19
C TYR A 173 22.97 0.57 -1.61
N SER A 174 23.94 0.86 -2.47
CA SER A 174 23.96 0.29 -3.82
C SER A 174 24.04 -1.25 -3.75
N LYS A 175 23.44 -1.92 -4.75
CA LYS A 175 23.42 -3.40 -4.80
C LYS A 175 24.83 -4.00 -4.75
N VAL A 176 25.82 -3.35 -5.38
CA VAL A 176 27.22 -3.81 -5.34
C VAL A 176 27.81 -3.69 -3.93
N SER A 177 27.61 -2.56 -3.26
CA SER A 177 28.08 -2.30 -1.90
C SER A 177 27.50 -3.32 -0.91
N LEU A 178 26.18 -3.44 -0.87
CA LEU A 178 25.47 -4.39 0.00
C LEU A 178 25.90 -5.84 -0.26
N ARG A 179 25.99 -6.26 -1.53
CA ARG A 179 26.41 -7.63 -1.87
C ARG A 179 27.88 -7.89 -1.56
N PHE A 180 28.75 -6.89 -1.67
CA PHE A 180 30.14 -7.04 -1.29
C PHE A 180 30.26 -7.27 0.23
N LEU A 181 29.61 -6.43 1.04
CA LEU A 181 29.58 -6.62 2.49
C LEU A 181 28.94 -7.97 2.89
N ALA A 182 27.95 -8.46 2.14
CA ALA A 182 27.36 -9.77 2.41
C ALA A 182 28.33 -10.94 2.22
N LEU A 183 29.38 -10.76 1.41
CA LEU A 183 30.43 -11.75 1.17
C LEU A 183 31.63 -11.55 2.09
N HIS A 184 31.99 -10.29 2.35
CA HIS A 184 33.16 -9.89 3.13
C HIS A 184 32.77 -8.79 4.14
N PRO A 185 32.07 -9.16 5.24
CA PRO A 185 31.49 -8.19 6.17
C PRO A 185 32.50 -7.46 7.05
N THR A 186 33.75 -7.94 7.12
CA THR A 186 34.75 -7.42 8.08
C THR A 186 35.99 -6.89 7.37
N SER A 187 36.63 -5.88 8.00
CA SER A 187 37.91 -5.35 7.51
C SER A 187 39.01 -6.42 7.46
N LYS A 188 38.99 -7.39 8.38
CA LYS A 188 39.92 -8.52 8.41
C LYS A 188 39.82 -9.40 7.17
N GLU A 189 38.60 -9.74 6.76
CA GLU A 189 38.37 -10.55 5.56
C GLU A 189 38.85 -9.82 4.31
N VAL A 190 38.59 -8.51 4.21
CA VAL A 190 39.11 -7.68 3.12
C VAL A 190 40.63 -7.67 3.09
N LEU A 191 41.30 -7.50 4.23
CA LEU A 191 42.76 -7.52 4.32
C LEU A 191 43.37 -8.91 4.06
N GLY A 192 42.57 -9.96 4.15
CA GLY A 192 42.96 -11.33 3.78
C GLY A 192 42.95 -11.59 2.27
N MET A 193 42.44 -10.66 1.46
CA MET A 193 42.36 -10.77 0.01
C MET A 193 43.38 -9.86 -0.68
N THR A 194 43.80 -10.27 -1.88
CA THR A 194 44.57 -9.43 -2.79
C THR A 194 43.69 -8.37 -3.46
N VAL A 195 44.31 -7.28 -3.93
CA VAL A 195 43.59 -6.21 -4.65
C VAL A 195 42.95 -6.77 -5.92
N GLU A 196 43.61 -7.72 -6.57
CA GLU A 196 43.13 -8.40 -7.78
C GLU A 196 41.87 -9.23 -7.49
N GLU A 197 41.83 -9.98 -6.37
CA GLU A 197 40.65 -10.75 -5.96
C GLU A 197 39.46 -9.86 -5.60
N ILE A 198 39.71 -8.74 -4.90
CA ILE A 198 38.68 -7.76 -4.57
C ILE A 198 38.14 -7.14 -5.87
N THR A 199 39.02 -6.75 -6.79
CA THR A 199 38.67 -6.18 -8.10
C THR A 199 37.79 -7.14 -8.90
N ALA A 200 38.17 -8.43 -8.97
CA ALA A 200 37.40 -9.46 -9.64
C ALA A 200 36.02 -9.68 -8.97
N THR A 201 35.97 -9.63 -7.64
CA THR A 201 34.72 -9.76 -6.88
C THR A 201 33.77 -8.60 -7.16
N ILE A 202 34.25 -7.36 -7.11
CA ILE A 202 33.48 -6.17 -7.47
C ILE A 202 32.98 -6.28 -8.92
N GLY A 203 33.86 -6.62 -9.86
CA GLY A 203 33.51 -6.77 -11.27
C GLY A 203 32.40 -7.79 -11.51
N ARG A 204 32.44 -8.94 -10.82
CA ARG A 204 31.37 -9.95 -10.86
C ARG A 204 30.05 -9.41 -10.31
N LEU A 205 30.08 -8.63 -9.23
CA LEU A 205 28.88 -8.07 -8.61
C LEU A 205 28.25 -6.94 -9.44
N THR A 206 29.05 -6.16 -10.16
CA THR A 206 28.57 -5.11 -11.07
C THR A 206 28.18 -5.63 -12.46
N GLY A 207 28.61 -6.84 -12.83
CA GLY A 207 28.43 -7.38 -14.17
C GLY A 207 29.10 -6.49 -15.22
N ARG A 208 28.37 -6.15 -16.30
CA ARG A 208 28.84 -5.25 -17.37
C ARG A 208 28.65 -3.75 -17.06
N GLY A 209 28.17 -3.40 -15.86
CA GLY A 209 27.77 -2.02 -15.54
C GLY A 209 28.92 -1.07 -15.19
N ARG A 210 30.13 -1.58 -14.92
CA ARG A 210 31.30 -0.77 -14.54
C ARG A 210 32.56 -1.26 -15.26
N SER A 211 33.51 -0.34 -15.46
CA SER A 211 34.80 -0.65 -16.07
C SER A 211 35.71 -1.39 -15.08
N VAL A 212 36.68 -2.14 -15.61
CA VAL A 212 37.72 -2.79 -14.78
C VAL A 212 38.52 -1.76 -13.98
N LEU A 213 38.80 -0.60 -14.59
CA LEU A 213 39.47 0.52 -13.91
C LEU A 213 38.70 0.96 -12.66
N TRP A 214 37.39 1.20 -12.79
CA TRP A 214 36.54 1.60 -11.66
C TRP A 214 36.55 0.54 -10.55
N CYS A 215 36.51 -0.75 -10.92
CA CYS A 215 36.56 -1.85 -9.95
C CYS A 215 37.90 -1.87 -9.19
N SER A 216 39.01 -1.64 -9.90
CA SER A 216 40.36 -1.60 -9.31
C SER A 216 40.54 -0.40 -8.38
N GLU A 217 40.07 0.79 -8.78
CA GLU A 217 40.06 1.99 -7.94
C GLU A 217 39.29 1.75 -6.65
N HIS A 218 38.09 1.18 -6.74
CA HIS A 218 37.26 0.89 -5.56
C HIS A 218 37.86 -0.21 -4.68
N ALA A 219 38.54 -1.20 -5.27
CA ALA A 219 39.28 -2.21 -4.52
C ALA A 219 40.41 -1.58 -3.69
N GLN A 220 41.17 -0.64 -4.26
CA GLN A 220 42.22 0.09 -3.53
C GLN A 220 41.64 0.93 -2.40
N ILE A 221 40.57 1.70 -2.67
CA ILE A 221 39.87 2.49 -1.65
C ILE A 221 39.40 1.60 -0.50
N LEU A 222 38.83 0.43 -0.82
CA LEU A 222 38.35 -0.53 0.17
C LEU A 222 39.49 -1.12 1.02
N VAL A 223 40.64 -1.44 0.43
CA VAL A 223 41.80 -1.93 1.17
C VAL A 223 42.33 -0.85 2.13
N GLU A 224 42.43 0.40 1.69
CA GLU A 224 42.84 1.50 2.55
C GLU A 224 41.83 1.78 3.67
N ALA A 225 40.52 1.71 3.38
CA ALA A 225 39.48 1.74 4.40
C ALA A 225 39.65 0.62 5.43
N ALA A 226 39.89 -0.61 5.00
CA ALA A 226 40.13 -1.75 5.89
C ALA A 226 41.38 -1.56 6.77
N ARG A 227 42.46 -0.98 6.21
CA ARG A 227 43.69 -0.65 6.95
C ARG A 227 43.45 0.41 8.02
N ARG A 228 42.61 1.42 7.76
CA ARG A 228 42.27 2.47 8.73
C ARG A 228 41.19 2.07 9.73
N ASN A 229 40.47 0.97 9.47
CA ASN A 229 39.35 0.55 10.32
C ASN A 229 39.78 0.32 11.77
N PRO A 230 39.11 0.93 12.77
CA PRO A 230 39.44 0.75 14.19
C PRO A 230 39.11 -0.65 14.72
N PHE A 231 38.13 -1.33 14.12
CA PHE A 231 37.72 -2.67 14.51
C PHE A 231 38.46 -3.74 13.68
N LYS A 232 39.62 -4.18 14.17
CA LYS A 232 40.44 -5.22 13.49
C LYS A 232 39.87 -6.63 13.62
N GLU A 233 39.14 -6.89 14.70
CA GLU A 233 38.42 -8.14 14.95
C GLU A 233 36.98 -7.80 15.32
N THR A 234 36.05 -8.70 15.01
CA THR A 234 34.64 -8.51 15.36
C THR A 234 34.45 -8.80 16.85
N ALA A 235 34.10 -7.79 17.64
CA ALA A 235 33.88 -7.94 19.08
C ALA A 235 32.66 -8.83 19.41
N PHE A 236 31.59 -8.73 18.60
CA PHE A 236 30.35 -9.47 18.81
C PHE A 236 29.90 -10.16 17.51
N PRO A 237 30.01 -11.50 17.40
CA PRO A 237 29.57 -12.24 16.22
C PRO A 237 28.09 -12.04 15.86
N SER A 238 27.26 -11.69 16.85
CA SER A 238 25.84 -11.34 16.65
C SER A 238 25.67 -10.15 15.69
N HIS A 239 26.60 -9.19 15.67
CA HIS A 239 26.54 -8.06 14.74
C HIS A 239 26.62 -8.52 13.28
N LEU A 240 27.42 -9.54 12.98
CA LEU A 240 27.53 -10.08 11.61
C LEU A 240 26.24 -10.78 11.18
N ILE A 241 25.58 -11.49 12.11
CA ILE A 241 24.29 -12.13 11.85
C ILE A 241 23.23 -11.06 11.54
N SER A 242 23.14 -10.02 12.37
CA SER A 242 22.20 -8.92 12.16
C SER A 242 22.50 -8.14 10.88
N MET A 243 23.77 -7.87 10.59
CA MET A 243 24.19 -7.22 9.35
C MET A 243 23.76 -8.02 8.12
N GLN A 244 23.98 -9.34 8.12
CA GLN A 244 23.59 -10.20 7.00
C GLN A 244 22.08 -10.25 6.79
N LEU A 245 21.31 -10.27 7.88
CA LEU A 245 19.84 -10.17 7.81
C LEU A 245 19.41 -8.83 7.20
N LEU A 246 19.95 -7.73 7.69
CA LEU A 246 19.59 -6.39 7.23
C LEU A 246 19.98 -6.16 5.77
N ILE A 247 21.15 -6.63 5.34
CA ILE A 247 21.56 -6.56 3.93
C ILE A 247 20.53 -7.28 3.03
N LYS A 248 20.08 -8.48 3.41
CA LYS A 248 19.06 -9.22 2.66
C LYS A 248 17.74 -8.45 2.58
N LEU A 249 17.29 -7.89 3.70
CA LEU A 249 16.08 -7.08 3.74
C LEU A 249 16.20 -5.82 2.88
N LEU A 250 17.33 -5.11 2.95
CA LEU A 250 17.58 -3.91 2.15
C LEU A 250 17.53 -4.21 0.64
N LEU A 251 18.15 -5.32 0.21
CA LEU A 251 18.11 -5.74 -1.19
C LEU A 251 16.69 -6.11 -1.64
N GLN A 252 15.92 -6.83 -0.80
CA GLN A 252 14.53 -7.17 -1.09
C GLN A 252 13.64 -5.94 -1.16
N TYR A 253 13.80 -4.99 -0.23
CA TYR A 253 13.05 -3.73 -0.24
C TYR A 253 13.34 -2.90 -1.49
N GLN A 254 14.58 -2.87 -1.98
CA GLN A 254 14.90 -2.20 -3.24
C GLN A 254 14.14 -2.81 -4.42
N ASP A 255 14.10 -4.14 -4.50
CA ASP A 255 13.40 -4.84 -5.58
C ASP A 255 11.89 -4.61 -5.48
N HIS A 256 11.30 -4.77 -4.30
CA HIS A 256 9.86 -4.56 -4.08
C HIS A 256 9.42 -3.11 -4.28
N LEU A 257 10.23 -2.12 -3.90
CA LEU A 257 9.94 -0.71 -4.16
C LEU A 257 9.99 -0.40 -5.67
N ALA A 258 10.92 -1.01 -6.41
CA ALA A 258 10.98 -0.88 -7.86
C ALA A 258 9.76 -1.50 -8.54
N ASP A 259 9.33 -2.69 -8.09
CA ASP A 259 8.13 -3.36 -8.60
C ASP A 259 6.86 -2.53 -8.32
N LEU A 260 6.72 -2.01 -7.10
CA LEU A 260 5.59 -1.15 -6.74
C LEU A 260 5.57 0.14 -7.56
N ASN A 261 6.72 0.79 -7.74
CA ASN A 261 6.82 1.99 -8.59
C ASN A 261 6.36 1.69 -10.01
N LYS A 262 6.82 0.58 -10.59
CA LYS A 262 6.41 0.16 -11.93
C LYS A 262 4.89 -0.05 -12.03
N SER A 263 4.29 -0.72 -11.04
CA SER A 263 2.82 -0.89 -11.00
C SER A 263 2.06 0.42 -10.83
N ILE A 264 2.59 1.35 -10.02
CA ILE A 264 2.01 2.69 -9.84
C ILE A 264 2.07 3.46 -11.16
N GLU A 265 3.20 3.47 -11.85
CA GLU A 265 3.40 4.13 -13.15
C GLU A 265 2.43 3.57 -14.20
N THR A 266 2.36 2.24 -14.34
CA THR A 266 1.44 1.59 -15.30
C THR A 266 -0.02 1.97 -15.04
N LEU A 267 -0.48 1.95 -13.79
CA LEU A 267 -1.86 2.36 -13.48
C LEU A 267 -2.07 3.87 -13.65
N ALA A 268 -1.06 4.69 -13.38
CA ALA A 268 -1.16 6.12 -13.54
C ALA A 268 -1.30 6.51 -15.02
N GLU A 269 -0.58 5.85 -15.93
CA GLU A 269 -0.66 6.06 -17.39
C GLU A 269 -2.05 5.79 -17.99
N GLU A 270 -2.89 4.99 -17.33
CA GLU A 270 -4.27 4.74 -17.76
C GLU A 270 -5.22 5.92 -17.45
N LEU A 271 -4.79 6.92 -16.67
CA LEU A 271 -5.59 8.11 -16.37
C LEU A 271 -5.47 9.16 -17.47
N LEU A 272 -6.61 9.66 -17.94
CA LEU A 272 -6.66 10.77 -18.90
C LEU A 272 -5.94 12.03 -18.40
N GLU A 273 -5.95 12.25 -17.09
CA GLU A 273 -5.29 13.39 -16.45
C GLU A 273 -3.78 13.22 -16.29
N TYR A 274 -3.23 12.03 -16.55
CA TYR A 274 -1.81 11.75 -16.35
C TYR A 274 -0.91 12.72 -17.13
N ASP A 275 -1.16 12.84 -18.44
CA ASP A 275 -0.42 13.76 -19.32
C ASP A 275 -0.58 15.22 -18.90
N LEU A 276 -1.77 15.60 -18.43
CA LEU A 276 -2.03 16.95 -17.91
C LEU A 276 -1.21 17.22 -16.64
N ILE A 277 -1.13 16.26 -15.73
CA ILE A 277 -0.34 16.37 -14.50
C ILE A 277 1.15 16.41 -14.81
N GLN A 278 1.63 15.59 -15.75
CA GLN A 278 3.04 15.62 -16.20
C GLN A 278 3.42 16.91 -16.92
N SER A 279 2.47 17.62 -17.53
CA SER A 279 2.73 18.92 -18.17
C SER A 279 3.05 20.04 -17.16
N ILE A 280 2.80 19.82 -15.87
CA ILE A 280 3.09 20.80 -14.81
C ILE A 280 4.61 20.83 -14.56
N PRO A 281 5.27 21.99 -14.72
CA PRO A 281 6.70 22.11 -14.48
C PRO A 281 7.09 21.63 -13.06
N GLY A 282 8.00 20.66 -12.99
CA GLY A 282 8.45 20.06 -11.74
C GLY A 282 7.68 18.81 -11.29
N ILE A 283 6.67 18.36 -12.05
CA ILE A 283 5.94 17.11 -11.84
C ILE A 283 6.15 16.21 -13.07
N GLY A 284 6.50 14.93 -12.85
CA GLY A 284 6.70 13.96 -13.92
C GLY A 284 8.00 13.17 -13.80
N THR A 285 8.24 12.25 -14.75
CA THR A 285 9.47 11.47 -14.82
C THR A 285 10.66 12.36 -15.20
N LYS A 286 11.79 12.17 -14.51
CA LYS A 286 13.09 12.75 -14.88
C LYS A 286 13.80 11.87 -15.90
#